data_AF-A0A1Q8B4P5-F1
#
_entry.id   AF-A0A1Q8B4P5-F1
#
_cell.length_a   1.000
_cell.length_b   1.000
_cell.length_c   1.000
_cell.angle_alpha   90.00
_cell.angle_beta   90.00
_cell.angle_gamma   90.00
#
_symmetry.space_group_name_H-M   'P 1'
#
loop_
_entity.id
_entity.type
_entity.pdbx_description
1 polymer ?
#
loop_
_entity_poly.entity_id
_entity_poly.type
_entity_poly.pdbx_seq_one_letter_code
_entity_poly.pdbx_strand_id
1 'polypeptide(L)'
;MISSRQSVENATPAPQRTPEPGRILALDYGRARIGLALADGQARLARPLSVLARKNRGEDLRRLRGLVREYGVTRIVLGLPLRLDGTRGEMAEEVERFAERLRKQLGLPVDLMDERLSSW
;
A
#
# COMPACT_ATOMS: atom_id res chain seq x y z
N MET A 1 25.08 45.38 8.74
CA MET A 1 24.09 45.95 7.80
C MET A 1 24.49 45.47 6.40
N ILE A 2 23.75 44.74 5.58
CA ILE A 2 22.34 44.36 5.57
C ILE A 2 22.19 43.07 4.72
N SER A 3 21.39 42.13 5.24
CA SER A 3 20.54 41.15 4.55
C SER A 3 21.12 40.04 3.66
N SER A 4 21.16 38.85 4.28
CA SER A 4 20.60 37.59 3.80
C SER A 4 19.54 37.71 2.70
N ARG A 5 19.66 36.88 1.66
CA ARG A 5 18.53 36.25 0.93
C ARG A 5 19.00 34.92 0.35
N GLN A 6 18.90 33.87 1.17
CA GLN A 6 18.89 32.50 0.67
C GLN A 6 17.45 32.23 0.22
N SER A 7 17.20 32.35 -1.08
CA SER A 7 15.89 32.03 -1.65
C SER A 7 15.87 30.54 -1.93
N VAL A 8 15.08 29.85 -1.11
CA VAL A 8 14.70 28.44 -1.17
C VAL A 8 14.24 28.11 -2.60
N GLU A 9 14.98 27.26 -3.29
CA GLU A 9 14.49 26.57 -4.49
C GLU A 9 13.38 25.61 -4.04
N ASN A 10 12.13 25.97 -4.32
CA ASN A 10 11.00 25.07 -4.20
C ASN A 10 11.23 23.90 -5.17
N ALA A 11 11.67 22.76 -4.64
CA ALA A 11 11.70 21.51 -5.36
C ALA A 11 10.26 21.15 -5.77
N THR A 12 9.93 21.35 -7.04
CA THR A 12 8.73 20.78 -7.67
C THR A 12 8.69 19.29 -7.34
N PRO A 13 7.64 18.75 -6.69
CA PRO A 13 7.55 17.31 -6.53
C PRO A 13 7.57 16.68 -7.93
N ALA A 14 8.53 15.80 -8.17
CA ALA A 14 8.68 15.12 -9.44
C ALA A 14 7.33 14.53 -9.87
N PRO A 15 6.94 14.62 -11.15
CA PRO A 15 5.70 14.03 -11.61
C PRO A 15 5.72 12.55 -11.24
N GLN A 16 4.80 12.16 -10.36
CA GLN A 16 4.65 10.79 -9.91
C GLN A 16 4.25 9.98 -11.14
N ARG A 17 5.24 9.38 -11.84
CA ARG A 17 5.00 8.59 -13.06
C ARG A 17 3.91 7.57 -12.72
N THR A 18 2.74 7.71 -13.32
CA THR A 18 1.75 6.65 -13.32
C THR A 18 2.40 5.46 -14.03
N PRO A 19 2.66 4.33 -13.34
CA PRO A 19 3.17 3.16 -14.03
C PRO A 19 2.18 2.79 -15.13
N GLU A 20 2.69 2.37 -16.30
CA GLU A 20 1.93 1.60 -17.30
C GLU A 20 1.07 0.54 -16.58
N PRO A 21 -0.13 0.18 -17.08
CA PRO A 21 -1.15 -0.57 -16.33
C PRO A 21 -0.70 -2.02 -16.03
N GLY A 22 0.22 -2.16 -15.07
CA GLY A 22 0.60 -3.42 -14.47
C GLY A 22 -0.41 -3.83 -13.42
N ARG A 23 -0.26 -5.05 -12.91
CA ARG A 23 -1.23 -5.59 -11.95
C ARG A 23 -1.14 -4.88 -10.61
N ILE A 24 -2.29 -4.74 -9.96
CA ILE A 24 -2.46 -4.21 -8.62
C ILE A 24 -2.70 -5.39 -7.68
N LEU A 25 -1.93 -5.47 -6.60
CA LEU A 25 -2.16 -6.42 -5.52
C LEU A 25 -2.88 -5.71 -4.36
N ALA A 26 -4.12 -6.07 -4.11
CA ALA A 26 -4.86 -5.63 -2.94
C ALA A 26 -4.58 -6.55 -1.75
N LEU A 27 -4.38 -5.95 -0.58
CA LEU A 27 -4.07 -6.61 0.68
C LEU A 27 -5.12 -6.22 1.73
N ASP A 28 -5.82 -7.21 2.26
CA ASP A 28 -6.68 -7.08 3.44
C ASP A 28 -5.87 -7.51 4.67
N TYR A 29 -5.50 -6.57 5.52
CA TYR A 29 -4.56 -6.79 6.62
C TYR A 29 -5.26 -7.29 7.89
N GLY A 30 -5.01 -8.55 8.24
CA GLY A 30 -5.30 -9.10 9.57
C GLY A 30 -4.04 -9.40 10.38
N ARG A 31 -4.18 -9.46 11.71
CA ARG A 31 -3.09 -9.87 12.61
C ARG A 31 -2.63 -11.31 12.37
N ALA A 32 -3.55 -12.22 12.02
CA ALA A 32 -3.26 -13.63 11.77
C ALA A 32 -3.13 -13.99 10.27
N ARG A 33 -3.81 -13.26 9.39
CA ARG A 33 -3.93 -13.58 7.96
C ARG A 33 -3.95 -12.30 7.14
N ILE A 34 -3.48 -12.36 5.90
CA ILE A 34 -3.62 -11.29 4.92
C ILE A 34 -4.40 -11.86 3.74
N GLY A 35 -5.57 -11.28 3.45
CA GLY A 35 -6.31 -11.59 2.22
C GLY A 35 -5.61 -10.95 1.03
N LEU A 36 -5.43 -11.69 -0.07
CA LEU A 36 -4.76 -11.20 -1.27
C LEU A 36 -5.73 -11.24 -2.44
N ALA A 37 -5.82 -10.14 -3.18
CA ALA A 37 -6.57 -10.07 -4.43
C ALA A 37 -5.76 -9.36 -5.51
N LEU A 38 -5.95 -9.77 -6.76
CA LEU A 38 -5.22 -9.23 -7.91
C LEU A 38 -6.21 -8.55 -8.86
N ALA A 39 -5.85 -7.36 -9.33
CA ALA A 39 -6.55 -6.65 -10.39
C ALA A 39 -5.57 -6.35 -11.52
N ASP A 40 -5.97 -6.55 -12.77
CA ASP A 40 -5.16 -6.11 -13.91
C ASP A 40 -5.28 -4.60 -14.09
N GLY A 41 -4.27 -3.94 -14.68
CA GLY A 41 -4.25 -2.48 -14.77
C GLY A 41 -5.35 -1.86 -15.67
N GLN A 42 -6.12 -2.69 -16.40
CA GLN A 42 -7.33 -2.29 -17.12
C GLN A 42 -8.63 -2.76 -16.43
N ALA A 43 -8.54 -3.52 -15.35
CA ALA A 43 -9.69 -4.22 -14.80
C ALA A 43 -10.58 -3.29 -13.97
N ARG A 44 -11.89 -3.38 -14.21
CA ARG A 44 -12.95 -2.83 -13.33
C ARG A 44 -13.14 -3.65 -12.03
N LEU A 45 -12.57 -4.86 -11.94
CA LEU A 45 -12.84 -5.81 -10.86
C LEU A 45 -11.55 -6.53 -10.41
N ALA A 46 -11.37 -6.67 -9.10
CA ALA A 46 -10.34 -7.49 -8.49
C ALA A 46 -10.81 -8.94 -8.32
N ARG A 47 -9.88 -9.90 -8.35
CA ARG A 47 -10.16 -11.33 -8.13
C ARG A 47 -9.39 -11.83 -6.91
N PRO A 48 -10.00 -12.67 -6.05
CA PRO A 48 -9.28 -13.32 -4.96
C PRO A 48 -8.09 -14.12 -5.50
N LEU A 49 -6.91 -13.95 -4.90
CA LEU A 49 -5.68 -14.65 -5.27
C LEU A 49 -5.40 -15.78 -4.27
N SER A 50 -5.22 -15.44 -3.00
CA SER A 50 -4.95 -16.41 -1.92
C SER A 50 -5.04 -15.73 -0.55
N VAL A 51 -4.84 -16.49 0.52
CA VAL A 51 -4.72 -15.97 1.89
C VAL A 51 -3.34 -16.32 2.44
N LEU A 52 -2.59 -15.30 2.86
CA LEU A 52 -1.30 -15.47 3.51
C LEU A 52 -1.51 -15.62 5.02
N ALA A 53 -1.26 -16.81 5.56
CA ALA A 53 -1.15 -17.01 7.00
C ALA A 53 0.14 -16.35 7.50
N ARG A 54 0.02 -15.37 8.39
CA ARG A 54 1.15 -14.57 8.88
C ARG A 54 1.97 -15.38 9.85
N LYS A 55 3.30 -15.34 9.69
CA LYS A 55 4.23 -16.04 10.58
C LYS A 55 5.14 -15.06 11.29
N ASN A 56 5.89 -14.30 10.52
CA ASN A 56 6.75 -13.25 11.01
C ASN A 56 7.04 -12.27 9.87
N ARG A 57 7.53 -11.09 10.22
CA ARG A 57 7.73 -9.98 9.28
C ARG A 57 8.59 -10.38 8.07
N GLY A 58 9.67 -11.14 8.27
CA GLY A 58 10.58 -11.52 7.20
C GLY A 58 9.97 -12.56 6.25
N GLU A 59 9.29 -13.55 6.81
CA GLU A 59 8.57 -14.59 6.05
C GLU A 59 7.45 -13.98 5.20
N ASP A 60 6.63 -13.13 5.81
CA ASP A 60 5.50 -12.47 5.17
C ASP A 60 5.99 -11.64 3.96
N LEU A 61 7.06 -10.85 4.16
CA LEU A 61 7.68 -10.05 3.09
C LEU A 61 8.29 -10.90 1.98
N ARG A 62 8.94 -12.02 2.31
CA ARG A 62 9.52 -12.91 1.30
C ARG A 62 8.46 -13.50 0.38
N ARG A 63 7.33 -13.93 0.97
CA ARG A 63 6.19 -14.48 0.21
C ARG A 63 5.55 -13.41 -0.66
N LEU A 64 5.29 -12.22 -0.12
CA LEU A 64 4.74 -11.10 -0.88
C LEU A 64 5.67 -10.69 -2.04
N ARG A 65 6.98 -10.67 -1.83
CA ARG A 65 7.96 -10.41 -2.90
C ARG A 65 7.89 -11.46 -4.01
N GLY A 66 7.68 -12.72 -3.66
CA GLY A 66 7.47 -13.81 -4.62
C GLY A 66 6.26 -13.54 -5.51
N LEU A 67 5.11 -13.27 -4.88
CA LEU A 67 3.87 -12.96 -5.60
C LEU A 67 3.99 -11.71 -6.47
N VAL A 68 4.63 -10.65 -5.96
CA VAL A 68 4.87 -9.43 -6.73
C VAL A 68 5.62 -9.72 -8.03
N ARG A 69 6.65 -10.57 -7.97
CA ARG A 69 7.44 -10.96 -9.15
C ARG A 69 6.65 -11.90 -10.07
N GLU A 70 6.00 -12.91 -9.50
CA GLU A 70 5.21 -13.90 -10.24
C GLU A 70 4.09 -13.26 -11.06
N TYR A 71 3.36 -12.31 -10.47
CA TYR A 71 2.22 -11.67 -11.12
C TYR A 71 2.57 -10.35 -11.83
N GLY A 72 3.82 -9.90 -11.78
CA GLY A 72 4.21 -8.61 -12.37
C GLY A 72 3.45 -7.43 -11.74
N VAL A 73 3.35 -7.44 -10.41
CA VAL A 73 2.65 -6.40 -9.65
C VAL A 73 3.46 -5.10 -9.70
N THR A 74 2.78 -4.01 -10.04
CA THR A 74 3.39 -2.67 -10.13
C THR A 74 2.89 -1.71 -9.05
N ARG A 75 1.83 -2.09 -8.32
CA ARG A 75 1.23 -1.30 -7.25
C ARG A 75 0.55 -2.19 -6.23
N ILE A 76 0.57 -1.76 -4.97
CA ILE A 76 -0.14 -2.41 -3.88
C ILE A 76 -1.20 -1.46 -3.35
N VAL A 77 -2.39 -1.99 -3.06
CA VAL A 77 -3.42 -1.29 -2.28
C VAL A 77 -3.57 -2.05 -0.97
N LEU A 78 -3.55 -1.33 0.15
CA LEU A 78 -3.66 -1.91 1.48
C LEU A 78 -4.86 -1.30 2.19
N GLY A 79 -5.74 -2.16 2.69
CA GLY A 79 -6.88 -1.79 3.51
C GLY A 79 -6.46 -1.03 4.77
N LEU A 80 -7.12 0.09 5.05
CA LEU A 80 -6.94 0.91 6.24
C LEU A 80 -8.21 0.87 7.09
N PRO A 81 -8.22 0.06 8.17
CA PRO A 81 -9.37 -0.06 9.05
C PRO A 81 -9.44 1.17 9.97
N LEU A 82 -10.17 2.19 9.52
CA LEU A 82 -10.53 3.33 10.33
C LEU A 82 -11.75 3.01 11.19
N ARG A 83 -11.88 3.68 12.35
CA ARG A 83 -13.12 3.64 13.13
C ARG A 83 -14.24 4.33 12.36
N LEU A 84 -15.50 4.07 12.74
CA LEU A 84 -16.67 4.66 12.05
C LEU A 84 -16.62 6.20 12.00
N ASP A 85 -16.11 6.83 13.05
CA ASP A 85 -15.90 8.29 13.15
C ASP A 85 -14.72 8.82 12.31
N GLY A 86 -14.02 7.96 11.57
CA GLY A 86 -12.84 8.29 10.78
C GLY A 86 -11.53 8.36 11.58
N THR A 87 -11.57 8.13 12.90
CA THR A 87 -10.35 8.15 13.72
C THR A 87 -9.50 6.89 13.53
N ARG A 88 -8.19 7.03 13.79
CA ARG A 88 -7.23 5.92 13.70
C ARG A 88 -7.19 5.12 15.00
N GLY A 89 -7.24 3.80 14.88
CA GLY A 89 -6.98 2.87 15.99
C GLY A 89 -5.61 2.20 15.88
N GLU A 90 -5.29 1.34 16.85
CA GLU A 90 -4.02 0.58 16.88
C GLU A 90 -3.79 -0.21 15.58
N MET A 91 -4.85 -0.79 15.01
CA MET A 91 -4.77 -1.53 13.75
C MET A 91 -4.43 -0.63 12.56
N ALA A 92 -4.96 0.60 12.51
CA ALA A 92 -4.62 1.56 11.47
C ALA A 92 -3.12 1.92 11.52
N GLU A 93 -2.56 2.11 12.72
CA GLU A 93 -1.12 2.35 12.86
C GLU A 93 -0.27 1.11 12.47
N GLU A 94 -0.72 -0.10 12.80
CA GLU A 94 -0.05 -1.33 12.37
C GLU A 94 0.00 -1.45 10.85
N VAL A 95 -1.11 -1.13 10.18
CA VAL A 95 -1.27 -1.07 8.73
C VAL A 95 -0.33 -0.02 8.13
N GLU A 96 -0.30 1.19 8.68
CA GLU A 96 0.61 2.26 8.20
C GLU A 96 2.08 1.84 8.30
N ARG A 97 2.48 1.28 9.45
CA ARG A 97 3.83 0.73 9.63
C ARG A 97 4.12 -0.41 8.66
N PHE A 98 3.11 -1.20 8.30
CA PHE A 98 3.25 -2.27 7.31
C PHE A 98 3.40 -1.73 5.89
N ALA A 99 2.60 -0.74 5.50
CA ALA A 99 2.72 -0.05 4.22
C ALA A 99 4.11 0.55 4.02
N GLU A 100 4.64 1.25 5.03
CA GLU A 100 6.00 1.81 4.99
C GLU A 100 7.07 0.74 4.76
N ARG A 101 6.92 -0.42 5.39
CA ARG A 101 7.83 -1.55 5.15
C ARG A 101 7.69 -2.10 3.74
N LEU A 102 6.47 -2.26 3.23
CA LEU A 102 6.23 -2.74 1.87
C LEU A 102 6.87 -1.79 0.85
N ARG A 103 6.67 -0.47 0.99
CA ARG A 103 7.31 0.56 0.14
C ARG A 103 8.83 0.38 0.12
N LYS A 104 9.46 0.32 1.30
CA LYS A 104 10.92 0.20 1.43
C LYS A 104 11.47 -1.12 0.89
N GLN A 105 10.78 -2.23 1.14
CA GLN A 105 11.31 -3.57 0.84
C GLN A 105 11.00 -4.02 -0.58
N LEU A 106 9.85 -3.65 -1.12
CA LEU A 106 9.39 -4.06 -2.45
C LEU A 106 9.70 -3.01 -3.52
N GLY A 107 9.93 -1.75 -3.14
CA GLY A 107 10.19 -0.66 -4.09
C GLY A 107 8.98 -0.31 -4.94
N LEU A 108 7.77 -0.64 -4.46
CA LEU A 108 6.51 -0.38 -5.16
C LEU A 108 5.71 0.72 -4.44
N PRO A 109 4.91 1.50 -5.18
CA PRO A 109 3.89 2.35 -4.58
C PRO A 109 2.90 1.48 -3.80
N VAL A 110 2.57 1.96 -2.60
CA VAL A 110 1.56 1.36 -1.73
C VAL A 110 0.55 2.45 -1.41
N ASP A 111 -0.69 2.26 -1.79
CA ASP A 111 -1.80 3.16 -1.51
C ASP A 111 -2.63 2.60 -0.34
N LEU A 112 -3.04 3.47 0.59
CA LEU A 112 -3.92 3.09 1.69
C LEU A 112 -5.37 3.40 1.30
N MET A 113 -6.28 2.43 1.48
CA MET A 113 -7.70 2.59 1.16
C MET A 113 -8.54 2.56 2.43
N ASP A 114 -9.37 3.58 2.65
CA ASP A 114 -10.33 3.63 3.75
C ASP A 114 -11.38 2.53 3.60
N GLU A 115 -11.53 1.69 4.63
CA GLU A 115 -12.45 0.52 4.63
C GLU A 115 -13.74 0.74 5.42
N ARG A 116 -14.03 1.98 5.84
CA ARG A 116 -15.30 2.25 6.54
C ARG A 116 -16.49 1.85 5.67
N LEU A 117 -17.48 1.20 6.29
CA LEU A 117 -18.79 1.00 5.68
C LEU A 117 -19.40 2.38 5.37
N SER A 118 -19.38 2.79 4.11
CA SER A 118 -20.21 3.89 3.64
C SER A 118 -21.66 3.38 3.62
N SER A 119 -22.51 3.96 4.45
CA SER A 119 -23.96 3.82 4.30
C SER A 119 -24.33 4.60 3.02
N TRP A 120 -24.92 3.91 2.04
CA TRP A 120 -25.34 4.48 0.76
C TRP A 120 -26.77 5.00 0.87
#